data_AF-A0AAN8EID3-F1
#
_entry.id   AF-A0AAN8EID3-F1
#
_cell.length_a   1.000
_cell.length_b   1.000
_cell.length_c   1.000
_cell.angle_alpha   90.00
_cell.angle_beta   90.00
_cell.angle_gamma   90.00
#
_symmetry.space_group_name_H-M   'P 1'
#
loop_
_entity.id
_entity.type
_entity.pdbx_description
1 polymer ?
#
loop_
_entity_poly.entity_id
_entity_poly.type
_entity_poly.pdbx_seq_one_letter_code
_entity_poly.pdbx_strand_id
1 'polypeptide(L)'
;MAEQRKVEEAELVIFQFPLYWFSVPAIMKGWIDRVLTQGFAFSLQKMYNNGIFKDKKAMLSFTTGATQTMFRPDGINGDINITLWPLQNGTLHFCGFQKGQETDR
;
A
#
# COMPACT_ATOMS: atom_id res chain seq x y z
N MET A 1 -18.83 -5.49 -1.73
CA MET A 1 -19.04 -6.86 -1.24
C MET A 1 -18.00 -7.85 -1.77
N ALA A 2 -17.96 -8.22 -3.06
CA ALA A 2 -17.05 -9.28 -3.55
C ALA A 2 -15.55 -9.01 -3.29
N GLU A 3 -15.07 -7.79 -3.52
CA GLU A 3 -13.66 -7.43 -3.27
C GLU A 3 -13.31 -7.38 -1.78
N GLN A 4 -14.24 -6.90 -0.94
CA GLN A 4 -14.06 -6.89 0.52
C GLN A 4 -13.92 -8.32 1.06
N ARG A 5 -14.76 -9.24 0.57
CA ARG A 5 -14.67 -10.67 0.93
C ARG A 5 -13.30 -11.27 0.60
N LYS A 6 -12.73 -10.96 -0.56
CA LYS A 6 -11.37 -11.42 -0.91
C LYS A 6 -10.32 -10.90 0.08
N VAL A 7 -10.45 -9.65 0.52
CA VAL A 7 -9.54 -9.04 1.52
C VAL A 7 -9.73 -9.68 2.90
N GLU A 8 -10.97 -10.00 3.29
CA GLU A 8 -11.27 -10.73 4.53
C GLU A 8 -10.66 -12.12 4.55
N GLU A 9 -10.74 -12.85 3.44
CA GLU A 9 -10.21 -14.22 3.31
C GLU A 9 -8.68 -14.26 3.20
N ALA A 10 -8.04 -13.19 2.73
CA ALA A 10 -6.59 -13.16 2.50
C ALA A 10 -5.76 -12.90 3.77
N GLU A 11 -4.70 -13.68 3.99
CA GLU A 11 -3.67 -13.40 5.01
C GLU A 11 -2.61 -12.39 4.50
N LEU A 12 -2.37 -12.39 3.18
CA LEU A 12 -1.46 -11.49 2.48
C LEU A 12 -2.16 -10.87 1.27
N VAL A 13 -2.08 -9.54 1.15
CA VAL A 13 -2.55 -8.79 -0.02
C VAL A 13 -1.35 -8.18 -0.76
N ILE A 14 -1.16 -8.56 -2.03
CA ILE A 14 -0.10 -8.02 -2.89
C ILE A 14 -0.71 -7.00 -3.85
N PHE A 15 -0.20 -5.77 -3.83
CA PHE A 15 -0.56 -4.72 -4.79
C PHE A 15 0.48 -4.69 -5.90
N GLN A 16 0.18 -5.32 -7.04
CA GLN A 16 1.01 -5.28 -8.24
C GLN A 16 0.60 -4.11 -9.15
N PHE A 17 1.52 -3.19 -9.46
CA PHE A 17 1.22 -2.07 -10.36
C PHE A 17 2.45 -1.46 -11.04
N PRO A 18 2.30 -0.82 -12.21
CA PRO A 18 3.31 0.12 -12.70
C PRO A 18 3.22 1.43 -11.92
N LEU A 19 4.35 1.97 -11.47
CA LEU A 19 4.44 3.25 -10.77
C LEU A 19 4.13 4.39 -11.76
N TYR A 20 2.96 4.99 -11.65
CA TYR A 20 2.51 6.08 -12.51
C TYR A 20 2.43 7.36 -11.72
N TRP A 21 3.16 8.39 -12.18
CA TRP A 21 3.23 9.68 -11.51
C TRP A 21 3.49 9.55 -10.01
N PHE A 22 4.50 8.74 -9.66
CA PHE A 22 4.93 8.51 -8.28
C PHE A 22 3.84 7.92 -7.36
N SER A 23 2.84 7.26 -7.95
CA SER A 23 1.72 6.65 -7.23
C SER A 23 1.18 5.42 -7.96
N VAL A 24 0.12 4.84 -7.39
CA VAL A 24 -0.64 3.75 -8.02
C VAL A 24 -1.43 4.27 -9.23
N PRO A 25 -1.71 3.44 -10.24
CA PRO A 25 -2.61 3.79 -11.33
C PRO A 25 -4.00 4.19 -10.82
N ALA A 26 -4.69 5.07 -11.54
CA ALA A 26 -6.00 5.59 -11.14
C ALA A 26 -7.03 4.48 -10.83
N ILE A 27 -7.01 3.37 -11.58
CA ILE A 27 -7.87 2.22 -11.33
C ILE A 27 -7.63 1.58 -9.96
N MET A 28 -6.36 1.48 -9.53
CA MET A 28 -6.00 0.94 -8.22
C MET A 28 -6.36 1.93 -7.11
N LYS A 29 -6.13 3.24 -7.33
CA LYS A 29 -6.61 4.27 -6.38
C LYS A 29 -8.13 4.20 -6.20
N GLY A 30 -8.88 4.05 -7.29
CA GLY A 30 -10.33 3.88 -7.23
C GLY A 30 -10.78 2.55 -6.61
N TRP A 31 -9.96 1.50 -6.66
CA TRP A 31 -10.22 0.27 -5.90
C TRP A 31 -10.01 0.51 -4.41
N ILE A 32 -8.89 1.15 -4.01
CA ILE A 32 -8.60 1.53 -2.62
C ILE A 32 -9.78 2.32 -2.04
N ASP A 33 -10.23 3.36 -2.75
CA ASP A 33 -11.29 4.27 -2.27
C ASP A 33 -12.65 3.59 -2.06
N ARG A 34 -12.95 2.55 -2.85
CA ARG A 34 -14.26 1.87 -2.82
C ARG A 34 -14.26 0.57 -2.03
N VAL A 35 -13.09 -0.03 -1.78
CA VAL A 35 -12.97 -1.30 -1.05
C VAL A 35 -12.54 -1.05 0.38
N LEU A 36 -11.56 -0.17 0.62
CA LEU A 36 -11.03 0.15 1.95
C LEU A 36 -11.90 1.22 2.65
N THR A 37 -13.18 0.91 2.83
CA THR A 37 -14.15 1.85 3.40
C THR A 37 -14.15 1.85 4.93
N GLN A 38 -14.65 2.94 5.52
CA GLN A 38 -14.89 3.02 6.96
C GLN A 38 -15.84 1.91 7.43
N GLY A 39 -15.58 1.34 8.61
CA GLY A 39 -16.31 0.21 9.18
C GLY A 39 -15.85 -1.16 8.66
N PHE A 40 -15.18 -1.20 7.51
CA PHE A 40 -14.59 -2.41 6.96
C PHE A 40 -13.06 -2.45 7.12
N ALA A 41 -12.36 -1.44 6.60
CA ALA A 41 -10.90 -1.42 6.60
C ALA A 41 -10.31 -0.54 7.72
N PHE A 42 -11.06 0.47 8.17
CA PHE A 42 -10.66 1.35 9.27
C PHE A 42 -11.85 1.89 10.04
N SER A 43 -11.60 2.41 11.24
CA SER A 43 -12.53 3.30 11.97
C SER A 43 -11.73 4.31 12.78
N LEU A 44 -12.36 5.37 13.29
CA LEU A 44 -11.67 6.37 14.12
C LEU A 44 -11.09 5.78 15.43
N GLN A 45 -11.54 4.61 15.85
CA GLN A 45 -11.04 3.88 17.03
C GLN A 45 -10.01 2.79 16.66
N LYS A 46 -10.00 2.36 15.39
CA LYS A 46 -9.16 1.27 14.87
C LYS A 46 -8.39 1.77 13.65
N MET A 47 -7.29 2.46 13.93
CA MET A 47 -6.30 2.92 12.97
C MET A 47 -4.93 2.41 13.41
N TYR A 48 -3.93 2.40 12.54
CA TYR A 48 -2.58 2.20 13.06
C TYR A 48 -2.29 0.73 13.37
N ASN A 49 -1.42 0.56 14.35
CA ASN A 49 -1.18 -0.71 15.06
C ASN A 49 -2.45 -1.35 15.63
N ASN A 50 -3.53 -0.59 15.82
CA ASN A 50 -4.84 -1.10 16.26
C ASN A 50 -5.88 -1.16 15.12
N GLY A 51 -5.43 -1.10 13.88
CA GLY A 51 -6.28 -1.18 12.69
C GLY A 51 -7.00 -2.52 12.56
N ILE A 52 -8.02 -2.54 11.70
CA ILE A 52 -8.87 -3.73 11.51
C ILE A 52 -8.07 -4.90 10.92
N PHE A 53 -7.07 -4.61 10.08
CA PHE A 53 -6.24 -5.60 9.40
C PHE A 53 -4.89 -5.87 10.08
N LYS A 54 -4.78 -5.63 11.40
CA LYS A 54 -3.54 -5.80 12.19
C LYS A 54 -2.88 -7.18 12.14
N ASP A 55 -3.67 -8.21 11.83
CA ASP A 55 -3.20 -9.59 11.74
C ASP A 55 -2.92 -10.03 10.27
N LYS A 56 -3.06 -9.10 9.31
CA LYS A 56 -2.82 -9.35 7.88
C LYS A 56 -1.58 -8.61 7.40
N LYS A 57 -0.95 -9.13 6.35
CA LYS A 57 0.20 -8.51 5.68
C LYS A 57 -0.22 -7.85 4.37
N ALA A 58 0.47 -6.78 4.00
CA ALA A 58 0.37 -6.19 2.67
C ALA A 58 1.75 -5.90 2.08
N MET A 59 1.89 -6.07 0.77
CA MET A 59 3.13 -5.81 0.04
C MET A 59 2.85 -5.01 -1.22
N LEU A 60 3.71 -4.03 -1.49
CA LEU A 60 3.73 -3.32 -2.76
C LEU A 60 4.72 -4.02 -3.68
N SER A 61 4.27 -4.42 -4.87
CA SER A 61 5.15 -4.91 -5.94
C SER A 61 4.94 -4.02 -7.15
N PHE A 62 5.97 -3.32 -7.59
CA PHE A 62 5.79 -2.34 -8.65
C PHE A 62 6.95 -2.32 -9.63
N THR A 63 6.63 -1.87 -10.84
CA THR A 63 7.61 -1.66 -11.90
C THR A 63 7.73 -0.16 -12.17
N THR A 64 8.94 0.31 -12.47
CA THR A 64 9.19 1.69 -12.90
C THR A 64 10.09 1.69 -14.14
N GLY A 65 9.99 2.74 -14.95
CA GLY A 65 10.94 2.99 -16.03
C GLY A 65 12.24 3.67 -15.55
N ALA A 66 12.29 4.13 -14.30
CA ALA A 66 13.47 4.76 -13.73
C ALA A 66 14.47 3.72 -13.23
N THR A 67 15.76 4.07 -13.23
CA THR A 67 16.80 3.23 -12.63
C THR A 67 16.78 3.35 -11.11
N GLN A 68 17.39 2.39 -10.42
CA GLN A 68 17.53 2.42 -8.96
C GLN A 68 18.27 3.68 -8.48
N THR A 69 19.28 4.16 -9.21
CA THR A 69 20.06 5.34 -8.85
C THR A 69 19.26 6.63 -8.84
N MET A 70 18.20 6.73 -9.65
CA MET A 70 17.33 7.92 -9.67
C MET A 70 16.53 8.08 -8.37
N PHE A 71 16.33 6.98 -7.63
CA PHE A 71 15.51 6.92 -6.41
C PHE A 71 16.32 6.84 -5.10
N ARG A 72 17.63 7.07 -5.16
CA ARG A 72 18.45 7.23 -3.96
C ARG A 72 18.06 8.54 -3.25
N PRO A 73 18.41 8.72 -1.96
CA PRO A 73 18.13 9.96 -1.24
C PRO A 73 18.62 11.24 -1.93
N ASP A 74 19.73 11.14 -2.69
CA ASP A 74 20.34 12.20 -3.50
C ASP A 74 19.99 12.12 -5.00
N GLY A 75 19.15 11.16 -5.40
CA GLY A 75 18.72 10.95 -6.77
C GLY A 75 17.72 12.00 -7.24
N ILE A 76 17.62 12.19 -8.56
CA ILE A 76 16.76 13.23 -9.17
C ILE A 76 15.26 13.05 -8.85
N ASN A 77 14.82 11.81 -8.60
CA ASN A 77 13.44 11.51 -8.22
C ASN A 77 13.24 11.51 -6.69
N GLY A 78 14.32 11.67 -5.91
CA GLY A 78 14.33 11.55 -4.45
C GLY A 78 14.20 10.12 -3.94
N ASP A 79 14.29 9.96 -2.62
CA ASP A 79 14.19 8.65 -1.94
C ASP A 79 12.84 7.96 -2.24
N ILE A 80 12.89 6.74 -2.75
CA ILE A 80 11.68 5.93 -2.99
C ILE A 80 10.85 5.72 -1.72
N ASN A 81 11.49 5.66 -0.54
CA ASN A 81 10.79 5.47 0.73
C ASN A 81 9.88 6.66 1.06
N ILE A 82 10.28 7.87 0.68
CA ILE A 82 9.44 9.07 0.83
C ILE A 82 8.24 8.98 -0.12
N THR A 83 8.49 8.56 -1.36
CA THR A 83 7.44 8.40 -2.38
C THR A 83 6.38 7.35 -1.98
N LEU A 84 6.81 6.22 -1.42
CA LEU A 84 5.91 5.13 -1.05
C LEU A 84 5.26 5.31 0.32
N TRP A 85 5.75 6.21 1.17
CA TRP A 85 5.24 6.44 2.52
C TRP A 85 3.72 6.71 2.59
N PRO A 86 3.11 7.56 1.73
CA PRO A 86 1.67 7.79 1.77
C PRO A 86 0.85 6.51 1.51
N LEU A 87 1.35 5.61 0.67
CA LEU A 87 0.68 4.36 0.37
C LEU A 87 0.93 3.32 1.48
N GLN A 88 2.18 3.10 1.86
CA GLN A 88 2.55 2.14 2.90
C GLN A 88 1.97 2.54 4.26
N ASN A 89 2.16 3.79 4.69
CA ASN A 89 1.73 4.26 6.00
C ASN A 89 0.29 4.82 5.96
N GLY A 90 0.04 5.77 5.06
CA GLY A 90 -1.24 6.49 5.01
C GLY A 90 -2.42 5.66 4.51
N THR A 91 -2.18 4.57 3.78
CA THR A 91 -3.25 3.67 3.30
C THR A 91 -3.21 2.32 3.98
N LEU A 92 -2.10 1.56 3.83
CA LEU A 92 -2.05 0.17 4.28
C LEU A 92 -1.93 0.08 5.80
N HIS A 93 -0.95 0.74 6.39
CA HIS A 93 -0.75 0.73 7.84
C HIS A 93 -1.91 1.41 8.58
N PHE A 94 -2.50 2.46 8.00
CA PHE A 94 -3.72 3.08 8.53
C PHE A 94 -4.85 2.07 8.73
N CYS A 95 -5.04 1.14 7.78
CA CYS A 95 -6.01 0.04 7.89
C CYS A 95 -5.54 -1.10 8.83
N GLY A 96 -4.29 -1.07 9.27
CA GLY A 96 -3.69 -2.04 10.18
C GLY A 96 -2.72 -3.03 9.53
N PHE A 97 -2.59 -3.08 8.21
CA PHE A 97 -1.71 -4.06 7.58
C PHE A 97 -0.27 -3.98 8.09
N GLN A 98 0.32 -5.14 8.33
CA GLN A 98 1.74 -5.29 8.57
C GLN A 98 2.51 -5.18 7.25
N LYS A 99 3.68 -4.55 7.28
CA LYS A 99 4.57 -4.50 6.11
C LYS A 99 5.04 -5.91 5.78
N GLY A 100 4.85 -6.35 4.53
CA GLY A 100 5.60 -7.48 3.99
C GLY A 100 7.10 -7.16 4.01
N GLN A 101 7.95 -8.16 4.25
CA GLN A 101 9.40 -7.93 4.25
C GLN A 101 9.84 -7.41 2.88
N GLU A 102 10.52 -6.26 2.85
CA GLU A 102 11.21 -5.77 1.66
C GLU A 102 12.24 -6.84 1.27
N THR A 103 12.01 -7.50 0.14
CA THR A 103 13.03 -8.31 -0.49
C THR A 103 13.78 -7.38 -1.41
N ASP A 104 14.95 -6.93 -0.96
CA ASP A 104 15.93 -6.25 -1.81
C ASP A 104 16.13 -7.06 -3.09
N ARG A 105 15.79 -6.45 -4.23
CA ARG A 105 16.26 -6.87 -5.55
C ARG A 105 16.71 -5.64 -6.32
#